data_AF-A0A0M8SUA1-F1
#
_entry.id   AF-A0A0M8SUA1-F1
#
_cell.length_a   1.000
_cell.length_b   1.000
_cell.length_c   1.000
_cell.angle_alpha   90.00
_cell.angle_beta   90.00
_cell.angle_gamma   90.00
#
_symmetry.space_group_name_H-M   'P 1'
#
loop_
_entity.id
_entity.type
_entity.pdbx_description
1 polymer ?
#
loop_
_entity_poly.entity_id
_entity_poly.type
_entity_poly.pdbx_seq_one_letter_code
_entity_poly.pdbx_strand_id
1 'polypeptide(L)'
;MFGGEGLDPVLLRTLAPRLGGVRLINHYGPTETTIGACAHVFDRGSLPDTPTVPIGRPAWNTRAHVVDDQLRPVPPGVAGELVIAGRAVAAGYLGGRGGDRFVDEADLGLADVPGRAYRTGDVVERLDSGALLYLGRRDDQLKVSGHRVELGELRHHVLAVPGVVDAAFEVVRGPVDTLEAFVVPAEPWPDAREFADRVRISLGAVLPSVLVPNEVHVVARLLVDANGKRDVRATRRRLAELARPSR
;
A
#
# COMPACT_ATOMS: atom_id res chain seq x y z
N MET A 1 6.76 13.40 -14.60
CA MET A 1 5.63 12.59 -14.10
C MET A 1 6.14 11.83 -12.89
N PHE A 2 5.34 11.76 -11.83
CA PHE A 2 5.67 11.07 -10.58
C PHE A 2 4.52 10.12 -10.25
N GLY A 3 4.80 9.04 -9.53
CA GLY A 3 3.79 8.06 -9.16
C GLY A 3 4.42 6.89 -8.42
N GLY A 4 3.59 5.95 -7.99
CA GLY A 4 4.03 4.77 -7.23
C GLY A 4 3.79 4.90 -5.73
N GLU A 5 3.80 6.12 -5.16
CA GLU A 5 3.52 6.38 -3.75
C GLU A 5 2.72 7.68 -3.55
N GLY A 6 2.33 7.96 -2.31
CA GLY A 6 1.62 9.20 -1.98
C GLY A 6 2.51 10.40 -2.24
N LEU A 7 2.07 11.31 -3.11
CA LEU A 7 2.84 12.53 -3.41
C LEU A 7 2.68 13.54 -2.28
N ASP A 8 3.80 13.90 -1.64
CA ASP A 8 3.85 14.93 -0.59
C ASP A 8 3.61 16.33 -1.19
N PRO A 9 2.54 17.05 -0.77
CA PRO A 9 2.29 18.43 -1.19
C PRO A 9 3.44 19.39 -0.85
N VAL A 10 4.15 19.17 0.27
CA VAL A 10 5.27 20.02 0.69
C VAL A 10 6.42 19.88 -0.30
N LEU A 11 6.84 18.64 -0.60
CA LEU A 11 7.84 18.34 -1.62
C LEU A 11 7.48 18.98 -2.96
N LEU A 12 6.21 18.85 -3.38
CA LEU A 12 5.72 19.44 -4.63
C LEU A 12 5.88 20.97 -4.64
N ARG A 13 5.48 21.67 -3.56
CA ARG A 13 5.64 23.12 -3.42
C ARG A 13 7.09 23.57 -3.39
N THR A 14 7.99 22.76 -2.84
CA THR A 14 9.43 23.05 -2.84
C THR A 14 10.07 22.86 -4.22
N LEU A 15 9.69 21.81 -4.96
CA LEU A 15 10.33 21.46 -6.23
C LEU A 15 9.74 22.22 -7.42
N ALA A 16 8.43 22.44 -7.46
CA ALA A 16 7.76 23.00 -8.63
C ALA A 16 8.33 24.36 -9.12
N PRO A 17 8.67 25.34 -8.24
CA PRO A 17 9.29 26.60 -8.69
C PRO A 17 10.67 26.40 -9.33
N ARG A 18 11.39 25.33 -8.98
CA ARG A 18 12.73 25.01 -9.51
C ARG A 18 12.69 24.30 -10.85
N LEU A 19 11.55 23.68 -11.19
CA LEU A 19 11.35 22.88 -12.42
C LEU A 19 10.77 23.72 -13.57
N GLY A 20 11.05 25.02 -13.62
CA GLY A 20 10.41 26.00 -14.52
C GLY A 20 10.09 25.48 -15.93
N GLY A 21 8.85 25.72 -16.38
CA GLY A 21 8.38 25.32 -17.72
C GLY A 21 7.89 23.86 -17.83
N VAL A 22 8.17 22.99 -16.86
CA VAL A 22 7.74 21.58 -16.88
C VAL A 22 6.29 21.41 -16.44
N ARG A 23 5.58 20.46 -17.05
CA ARG A 23 4.25 20.02 -16.61
C ARG A 23 4.41 18.91 -15.57
N LEU A 24 3.87 19.13 -14.38
CA LEU A 24 3.86 18.12 -13.32
C LEU A 24 2.60 17.29 -13.47
N ILE A 25 2.75 15.97 -13.29
CA ILE A 25 1.66 15.01 -13.38
C ILE A 25 1.88 13.99 -12.27
N ASN A 26 0.92 13.90 -11.35
CA ASN A 26 0.82 12.80 -10.41
C ASN A 26 0.06 11.67 -11.09
N HIS A 27 0.62 10.46 -11.04
CA HIS A 27 0.16 9.34 -11.82
C HIS A 27 -0.07 8.13 -10.92
N TYR A 28 -1.18 7.45 -11.17
CA TYR A 28 -1.60 6.30 -10.40
C TYR A 28 -1.99 5.15 -11.33
N GLY A 29 -1.53 3.96 -10.99
CA GLY A 29 -1.96 2.73 -11.64
C GLY A 29 -1.22 1.55 -11.02
N PRO A 30 -1.91 0.52 -10.54
CA PRO A 30 -1.27 -0.76 -10.27
C PRO A 30 -0.75 -1.42 -11.56
N THR A 31 0.16 -2.38 -11.43
CA THR A 31 0.73 -3.13 -12.57
C THR A 31 -0.37 -3.78 -13.43
N GLU A 32 -1.42 -4.27 -12.77
CA GLU A 32 -2.57 -4.93 -13.38
C GLU A 32 -3.42 -3.99 -14.25
N THR A 33 -3.17 -2.68 -14.21
CA THR A 33 -3.84 -1.66 -15.03
C THR A 33 -2.90 -0.97 -16.01
N THR A 34 -1.87 -1.66 -16.50
CA THR A 34 -0.94 -1.19 -17.54
C THR A 34 -0.27 0.14 -17.20
N ILE A 35 0.50 0.14 -16.09
CA ILE A 35 1.26 1.30 -15.58
C ILE A 35 0.36 2.39 -14.99
N GLY A 36 -0.64 2.85 -15.75
CA GLY A 36 -1.35 4.10 -15.52
C GLY A 36 -2.83 4.07 -15.77
N ALA A 37 -3.60 4.12 -14.69
CA ALA A 37 -5.05 4.17 -14.75
C ALA A 37 -5.60 5.59 -14.57
N CYS A 38 -4.94 6.42 -13.76
CA CYS A 38 -5.38 7.77 -13.45
C CYS A 38 -4.21 8.76 -13.45
N ALA A 39 -4.53 10.02 -13.75
CA ALA A 39 -3.56 11.10 -13.68
C ALA A 39 -4.20 12.38 -13.14
N HIS A 40 -3.47 13.07 -12.27
CA HIS A 40 -3.72 14.44 -11.88
C HIS A 40 -2.67 15.34 -12.52
N VAL A 41 -3.13 16.22 -13.41
CA VAL A 41 -2.29 17.21 -14.07
C VAL A 41 -2.37 18.50 -13.27
N PHE A 42 -1.23 19.01 -12.82
CA PHE A 42 -1.18 20.26 -12.08
C PHE A 42 -1.18 21.45 -13.05
N ASP A 43 -2.01 22.44 -12.76
CA ASP A 43 -1.99 23.71 -13.49
C ASP A 43 -0.72 24.51 -13.14
N ARG A 44 -0.17 25.20 -14.14
CA ARG A 44 1.03 26.02 -13.94
C ARG A 44 0.72 27.13 -12.95
N GLY A 45 1.45 27.16 -11.84
CA GLY A 45 1.28 28.17 -10.79
C GLY A 45 0.14 27.89 -9.80
N SER A 46 -0.60 26.78 -9.96
CA SER A 46 -1.62 26.34 -8.99
C SER A 46 -1.23 24.99 -8.43
N LEU A 47 -0.44 25.02 -7.35
CA LEU A 47 -0.14 23.83 -6.57
C LEU A 47 -1.23 23.65 -5.51
N PRO A 48 -1.65 22.42 -5.21
CA PRO A 48 -2.66 22.20 -4.19
C PRO A 48 -2.21 22.75 -2.84
N ASP A 49 -3.10 23.52 -2.21
CA ASP A 49 -3.03 23.88 -0.79
C ASP A 49 -3.78 22.85 0.08
N THR A 50 -3.94 21.63 -0.45
CA THR A 50 -4.59 20.52 0.22
C THR A 50 -3.58 19.67 0.99
N PRO A 51 -3.98 19.01 2.09
CA PRO A 51 -3.09 18.13 2.86
C PRO A 51 -2.67 16.88 2.07
N THR A 52 -3.40 16.55 1.01
CA THR A 52 -3.19 15.37 0.17
C THR A 52 -3.35 15.72 -1.30
N VAL A 53 -2.55 15.09 -2.16
CA VAL A 53 -2.64 15.26 -3.61
C VAL A 53 -3.57 14.19 -4.20
N PRO A 54 -4.59 14.58 -5.01
CA PRO A 54 -5.41 13.61 -5.73
C PRO A 54 -4.59 12.73 -6.70
N ILE A 55 -5.01 11.49 -6.89
CA ILE A 55 -4.53 10.62 -7.97
C ILE A 55 -5.18 10.97 -9.33
N GLY A 56 -6.18 11.84 -9.29
CA GLY A 56 -6.73 12.52 -10.47
C GLY A 56 -7.88 11.78 -11.11
N ARG A 57 -7.98 11.83 -12.45
CA ARG A 57 -9.10 11.27 -13.21
C ARG A 57 -8.62 10.11 -14.09
N PRO A 58 -9.54 9.21 -14.50
CA PRO A 58 -9.19 8.10 -15.38
C PRO A 58 -8.51 8.56 -16.67
N ALA A 59 -7.50 7.81 -17.11
CA ALA A 59 -6.89 7.98 -18.42
C ALA A 59 -7.85 7.58 -19.54
N TRP A 60 -7.45 7.83 -20.80
CA TRP A 60 -8.25 7.40 -21.95
C TRP A 60 -8.49 5.90 -21.97
N ASN A 61 -9.69 5.50 -22.39
CA ASN A 61 -10.13 4.11 -22.47
C ASN A 61 -10.11 3.35 -21.12
N THR A 62 -10.09 4.10 -20.02
CA THR A 62 -10.11 3.59 -18.64
C THR A 62 -11.33 4.16 -17.93
N ARG A 63 -12.02 3.32 -17.18
CA ARG A 63 -13.07 3.70 -16.24
C ARG A 63 -12.56 3.44 -14.83
N ALA A 64 -12.94 4.31 -13.90
CA ALA A 64 -12.68 4.13 -12.48
C ALA A 64 -14.00 4.21 -11.75
N HIS A 65 -14.35 3.14 -11.06
CA HIS A 65 -15.53 3.04 -10.22
C HIS A 65 -15.10 3.07 -8.75
N VAL A 66 -15.92 3.68 -7.89
CA VAL A 66 -15.72 3.64 -6.44
C VAL A 66 -16.91 2.87 -5.89
N VAL A 67 -16.66 1.75 -5.21
CA VAL A 67 -17.70 0.81 -4.80
C VAL A 67 -17.64 0.47 -3.31
N ASP A 68 -18.78 0.09 -2.75
CA ASP A 68 -18.89 -0.42 -1.38
C ASP A 68 -18.47 -1.90 -1.26
N ASP A 69 -18.61 -2.47 -0.05
CA ASP A 69 -18.27 -3.87 0.23
C ASP A 69 -19.13 -4.88 -0.56
N GLN A 70 -20.30 -4.46 -1.04
CA GLN A 70 -21.21 -5.21 -1.87
C GLN A 70 -21.01 -4.92 -3.37
N LEU A 71 -19.93 -4.21 -3.73
CA LEU A 71 -19.55 -3.84 -5.09
C LEU A 71 -20.55 -2.89 -5.77
N ARG A 72 -21.33 -2.14 -5.00
CA ARG A 72 -22.27 -1.13 -5.52
C ARG A 72 -21.58 0.23 -5.60
N PRO A 73 -21.81 1.03 -6.67
CA PRO A 73 -21.28 2.38 -6.77
C PRO A 73 -21.65 3.25 -5.57
N VAL A 74 -20.68 4.01 -5.05
CA VAL A 74 -20.91 5.02 -4.00
C VAL A 74 -20.92 6.43 -4.60
N PRO A 75 -21.68 7.38 -4.01
CA PRO A 75 -21.71 8.76 -4.49
C PRO A 75 -20.38 9.50 -4.21
N PRO A 76 -20.13 10.66 -4.86
CA PRO A 76 -19.02 11.54 -4.50
C PRO A 76 -19.01 11.89 -3.00
N GLY A 77 -17.81 12.02 -2.43
CA GLY A 77 -17.59 12.27 -1.00
C GLY A 77 -17.66 11.02 -0.11
N VAL A 78 -18.02 9.84 -0.65
CA VAL A 78 -18.03 8.58 0.10
C VAL A 78 -16.81 7.73 -0.27
N ALA A 79 -16.09 7.28 0.75
CA ALA A 79 -14.96 6.39 0.58
C ALA A 79 -15.41 4.98 0.15
N GLY A 80 -14.69 4.38 -0.79
CA GLY A 80 -14.95 3.01 -1.25
C GLY A 80 -13.74 2.39 -1.97
N GLU A 81 -13.85 1.12 -2.34
CA GLU A 81 -12.82 0.41 -3.10
C GLU A 81 -12.78 0.93 -4.53
N LEU A 82 -11.57 1.20 -5.03
CA LEU A 82 -11.34 1.57 -6.42
C LEU A 82 -11.35 0.33 -7.31
N VAL A 83 -12.22 0.33 -8.32
CA VAL A 83 -12.25 -0.68 -9.38
C VAL A 83 -11.90 -0.01 -10.70
N ILE A 84 -10.88 -0.53 -11.39
CA ILE A 84 -10.45 -0.01 -12.70
C ILE A 84 -10.94 -0.94 -13.79
N ALA A 85 -11.60 -0.38 -14.81
CA ALA A 85 -12.11 -1.14 -15.94
C ALA A 85 -11.67 -0.54 -17.28
N GLY A 86 -11.83 -1.33 -18.33
CA GLY A 86 -11.52 -0.92 -19.70
C GLY A 86 -10.18 -1.46 -20.21
N ARG A 87 -9.61 -0.78 -21.21
CA ARG A 87 -8.47 -1.30 -21.99
C ARG A 87 -7.16 -1.36 -21.20
N ALA A 88 -7.07 -0.61 -20.10
CA ALA A 88 -5.91 -0.63 -19.22
C ALA A 88 -5.77 -1.94 -18.43
N VAL A 89 -6.85 -2.72 -18.27
CA VAL A 89 -6.84 -3.94 -17.45
C VAL A 89 -6.09 -5.09 -18.15
N ALA A 90 -5.10 -5.64 -17.45
CA ALA A 90 -4.30 -6.77 -17.87
C ALA A 90 -5.16 -8.04 -18.09
N ALA A 91 -4.60 -9.02 -18.78
CA ALA A 91 -5.31 -10.28 -19.03
C ALA A 91 -5.47 -11.16 -17.77
N GLY A 92 -4.68 -10.89 -16.73
CA GLY A 92 -4.64 -11.68 -15.51
C GLY A 92 -3.21 -12.00 -15.09
N TYR A 93 -3.09 -12.79 -14.02
CA TYR A 93 -1.81 -13.30 -13.54
C TYR A 93 -1.43 -14.60 -14.26
N LEU A 94 -0.13 -14.78 -14.52
CA LEU A 94 0.39 -16.04 -15.07
C LEU A 94 0.08 -17.19 -14.10
N GLY A 95 -0.54 -18.27 -14.60
CA GLY A 95 -0.94 -19.42 -13.78
C GLY A 95 -2.24 -19.23 -12.99
N GLY A 96 -2.99 -18.14 -13.20
CA GLY A 96 -4.37 -17.99 -12.72
C GLY A 96 -4.57 -17.74 -11.22
N ARG A 97 -3.48 -17.63 -10.43
CA ARG A 97 -3.56 -17.24 -9.01
C ARG A 97 -4.03 -15.79 -8.89
N GLY A 98 -4.92 -15.48 -7.95
CA GLY A 98 -5.43 -14.11 -7.75
C GLY A 98 -6.45 -13.64 -8.80
N GLY A 99 -7.06 -14.58 -9.54
CA GLY A 99 -8.07 -14.28 -10.55
C GLY A 99 -9.35 -13.65 -10.00
N ASP A 100 -9.63 -13.80 -8.71
CA ASP A 100 -10.76 -13.18 -8.00
C ASP A 100 -10.72 -11.63 -8.01
N ARG A 101 -9.56 -11.04 -8.28
CA ARG A 101 -9.41 -9.59 -8.49
C ARG A 101 -9.74 -9.15 -9.92
N PHE A 102 -9.65 -10.05 -10.90
CA PHE A 102 -10.02 -9.80 -12.31
C PHE A 102 -11.44 -10.28 -12.54
N VAL A 103 -12.37 -9.34 -12.63
CA VAL A 103 -13.81 -9.62 -12.70
C VAL A 103 -14.40 -9.04 -13.98
N ASP A 104 -15.61 -9.47 -14.34
CA ASP A 104 -16.37 -8.80 -15.38
C ASP A 104 -17.10 -7.59 -14.79
N GLU A 105 -17.02 -6.45 -15.46
CA GLU A 105 -17.66 -5.20 -15.12
C GLU A 105 -19.19 -5.32 -15.14
N ALA A 106 -19.73 -6.19 -16.02
CA ALA A 106 -21.16 -6.50 -16.07
C ALA A 106 -21.60 -7.33 -14.85
N ASP A 107 -20.77 -8.26 -14.38
CA ASP A 107 -21.05 -9.05 -13.17
C ASP A 107 -21.09 -8.17 -11.91
N LEU A 108 -20.44 -7.01 -11.94
CA LEU A 108 -20.50 -6.00 -10.89
C LEU A 108 -21.69 -5.03 -11.04
N GLY A 109 -22.50 -5.16 -12.09
CA GLY A 109 -23.56 -4.20 -12.40
C GLY A 109 -23.04 -2.79 -12.73
N LEU A 110 -21.77 -2.68 -13.13
CA LEU A 110 -21.11 -1.40 -13.42
C LEU A 110 -21.16 -1.03 -14.93
N ALA A 111 -21.54 -1.97 -15.78
CA ALA A 111 -21.74 -1.77 -17.21
C ALA A 111 -22.80 -2.71 -17.79
N ASP A 112 -23.45 -2.28 -18.86
CA ASP A 112 -24.45 -3.07 -19.59
C ASP A 112 -23.82 -4.06 -20.60
N VAL A 113 -22.50 -4.01 -20.78
CA VAL A 113 -21.75 -4.87 -21.70
C VAL A 113 -20.56 -5.50 -20.98
N PRO A 114 -20.15 -6.73 -21.36
CA PRO A 114 -18.99 -7.39 -20.77
C PRO A 114 -17.72 -6.54 -20.90
N GLY A 115 -16.93 -6.52 -19.84
CA GLY A 115 -15.72 -5.73 -19.80
C GLY A 115 -14.82 -6.16 -18.65
N ARG A 116 -13.51 -6.28 -18.87
CA ARG A 116 -12.62 -6.62 -17.76
C ARG A 116 -12.51 -5.45 -16.79
N ALA A 117 -12.66 -5.76 -15.51
CA ALA A 117 -12.42 -4.88 -14.38
C ALA A 117 -11.40 -5.52 -13.43
N TYR A 118 -10.64 -4.67 -12.75
CA TYR A 118 -9.66 -5.05 -11.74
C TYR A 118 -9.98 -4.36 -10.43
N ARG A 119 -10.22 -5.17 -9.41
CA ARG A 119 -10.37 -4.75 -8.02
C ARG A 119 -9.01 -4.40 -7.45
N THR A 120 -8.74 -3.11 -7.26
CA THR A 120 -7.38 -2.68 -6.91
C THR A 120 -7.03 -3.01 -5.47
N GLY A 121 -8.02 -3.03 -4.59
CA GLY A 121 -7.85 -3.06 -3.13
C GLY A 121 -7.43 -1.70 -2.54
N ASP A 122 -7.33 -0.65 -3.35
CA ASP A 122 -7.11 0.72 -2.87
C ASP A 122 -8.45 1.35 -2.46
N VAL A 123 -8.46 2.07 -1.33
CA VAL A 123 -9.60 2.86 -0.88
C VAL A 123 -9.42 4.29 -1.36
N VAL A 124 -10.44 4.82 -2.00
CA VAL A 124 -10.45 6.18 -2.55
C VAL A 124 -11.77 6.88 -2.26
N GLU A 125 -11.74 8.20 -2.36
CA GLU A 125 -12.95 9.05 -2.38
C GLU A 125 -12.99 9.81 -3.69
N ARG A 126 -14.16 9.89 -4.32
CA ARG A 126 -14.36 10.77 -5.47
C ARG A 126 -14.80 12.15 -5.01
N LEU A 127 -13.98 13.16 -5.30
CA LEU A 127 -14.31 14.55 -5.05
C LEU A 127 -15.40 15.04 -5.99
N ASP A 128 -16.08 16.14 -5.65
CA ASP A 128 -17.09 16.79 -6.51
C ASP A 128 -16.50 17.23 -7.86
N SER A 129 -15.20 17.53 -7.89
CA SER A 129 -14.45 17.79 -9.12
C SER A 129 -14.29 16.54 -10.01
N GLY A 130 -14.75 15.37 -9.58
CA GLY A 130 -14.58 14.08 -10.25
C GLY A 130 -13.19 13.47 -10.10
N ALA A 131 -12.22 14.18 -9.52
CA ALA A 131 -10.91 13.64 -9.19
C ALA A 131 -11.01 12.65 -8.03
N LEU A 132 -10.12 11.66 -8.03
CA LEU A 132 -10.03 10.63 -7.00
C LEU A 132 -8.94 10.99 -6.00
N LEU A 133 -9.29 10.91 -4.72
CA LEU A 133 -8.38 11.05 -3.60
C LEU A 133 -8.05 9.66 -3.04
N TYR A 134 -6.77 9.34 -2.93
CA TYR A 134 -6.33 8.07 -2.35
C TYR A 134 -6.33 8.15 -0.82
N LEU A 135 -6.96 7.18 -0.17
CA LEU A 135 -7.12 7.11 1.29
C LEU A 135 -6.33 5.97 1.93
N GLY A 136 -5.96 4.94 1.17
CA GLY A 136 -5.19 3.81 1.69
C GLY A 136 -5.44 2.49 0.96
N ARG A 137 -5.08 1.39 1.61
CA ARG A 137 -5.36 0.02 1.19
C ARG A 137 -6.46 -0.58 2.05
N ARG A 138 -7.32 -1.39 1.45
CA ARG A 138 -8.29 -2.25 2.14
C ARG A 138 -7.63 -3.53 2.65
N ASP A 139 -6.60 -4.01 1.96
CA ASP A 139 -5.86 -5.22 2.30
C ASP A 139 -4.51 -4.93 2.96
N ASP A 140 -3.81 -6.00 3.30
CA ASP A 140 -2.53 -5.98 4.02
C ASP A 140 -1.34 -5.69 3.08
N GLN A 141 -1.51 -4.88 2.03
CA GLN A 141 -0.40 -4.50 1.15
C GLN A 141 0.26 -3.21 1.61
N LEU A 142 1.58 -3.13 1.44
CA LEU A 142 2.36 -1.95 1.77
C LEU A 142 3.18 -1.48 0.57
N LYS A 143 3.51 -0.18 0.59
CA LYS A 143 4.48 0.44 -0.33
C LYS A 143 5.71 0.85 0.46
N VAL A 144 6.86 0.28 0.08
CA VAL A 144 8.18 0.56 0.65
C VAL A 144 9.06 1.13 -0.45
N SER A 145 9.41 2.42 -0.37
CA SER A 145 10.25 3.09 -1.38
C SER A 145 9.79 2.83 -2.82
N GLY A 146 8.49 3.04 -3.08
CA GLY A 146 7.86 2.75 -4.38
C GLY A 146 7.61 1.27 -4.73
N HIS A 147 8.06 0.30 -3.92
CA HIS A 147 7.83 -1.13 -4.17
C HIS A 147 6.55 -1.61 -3.49
N ARG A 148 5.66 -2.24 -4.26
CA ARG A 148 4.46 -2.90 -3.74
C ARG A 148 4.84 -4.26 -3.18
N VAL A 149 4.51 -4.51 -1.92
CA VAL A 149 4.77 -5.78 -1.25
C VAL A 149 3.52 -6.26 -0.50
N GLU A 150 3.23 -7.55 -0.62
CA GLU A 150 2.19 -8.20 0.16
C GLU A 150 2.75 -8.55 1.55
N LEU A 151 2.09 -8.12 2.63
CA LEU A 151 2.52 -8.54 3.98
C LEU A 151 2.52 -10.06 4.16
N GLY A 152 1.63 -10.77 3.45
CA GLY A 152 1.59 -12.23 3.43
C GLY A 152 2.87 -12.85 2.85
N GLU A 153 3.48 -12.23 1.83
CA GLU A 153 4.74 -12.68 1.23
C GLU A 153 5.91 -12.47 2.18
N LEU A 154 6.04 -11.25 2.75
CA LEU A 154 7.06 -10.98 3.78
C LEU A 154 6.92 -11.93 4.97
N ARG A 155 5.68 -12.19 5.40
CA ARG A 155 5.38 -13.12 6.48
C ARG A 155 5.74 -14.55 6.12
N HIS A 156 5.49 -14.98 4.88
CA HIS A 156 5.90 -16.30 4.41
C HIS A 156 7.42 -16.48 4.51
N HIS A 157 8.20 -15.50 4.04
CA HIS A 157 9.66 -15.56 4.11
C HIS A 157 10.20 -15.52 5.53
N VAL A 158 9.69 -14.64 6.40
CA VAL A 158 10.19 -14.54 7.79
C VAL A 158 9.82 -15.76 8.63
N LEU A 159 8.66 -16.40 8.38
CA LEU A 159 8.29 -17.64 9.05
C LEU A 159 9.10 -18.84 8.57
N ALA A 160 9.77 -18.75 7.42
CA ALA A 160 10.72 -19.77 6.99
C ALA A 160 12.07 -19.66 7.72
N VAL A 161 12.32 -18.57 8.47
CA VAL A 161 13.53 -18.41 9.28
C VAL A 161 13.43 -19.33 10.51
N PRO A 162 14.42 -20.22 10.75
CA PRO A 162 14.40 -21.10 11.90
C PRO A 162 14.22 -20.37 13.23
N GLY A 163 13.24 -20.85 14.01
CA GLY A 163 12.93 -20.33 15.33
C GLY A 163 12.01 -19.10 15.34
N VAL A 164 11.49 -18.62 14.20
CA VAL A 164 10.41 -17.61 14.17
C VAL A 164 9.05 -18.32 14.13
N VAL A 165 8.12 -17.95 15.01
CA VAL A 165 6.77 -18.55 15.09
C VAL A 165 5.65 -17.58 14.74
N ASP A 166 5.89 -16.28 14.86
CA ASP A 166 4.99 -15.27 14.32
C ASP A 166 5.74 -14.01 13.91
N ALA A 167 5.14 -13.24 13.01
CA ALA A 167 5.69 -11.96 12.59
C ALA A 167 4.61 -10.99 12.10
N ALA A 168 4.88 -9.70 12.27
CA ALA A 168 4.16 -8.61 11.66
C ALA A 168 5.15 -7.54 11.16
N PHE A 169 4.71 -6.71 10.22
CA PHE A 169 5.52 -5.65 9.65
C PHE A 169 4.75 -4.33 9.62
N GLU A 170 5.48 -3.23 9.67
CA GLU A 170 4.96 -1.88 9.55
C GLU A 170 5.93 -1.04 8.72
N VAL A 171 5.39 -0.12 7.93
CA VAL A 171 6.19 0.93 7.31
C VAL A 171 6.11 2.17 8.17
N VAL A 172 7.25 2.58 8.73
CA VAL A 172 7.38 3.85 9.43
C VAL A 172 7.67 4.93 8.41
N ARG A 173 6.73 5.88 8.30
CA ARG A 173 6.82 6.98 7.33
C ARG A 173 7.72 8.09 7.87
N GLY A 174 8.65 8.57 7.05
CA GLY A 174 9.61 9.61 7.39
C GLY A 174 10.22 10.26 6.14
N PRO A 175 11.32 11.03 6.28
CA PRO A 175 12.05 11.54 5.11
C PRO A 175 12.50 10.43 4.16
N VAL A 176 12.78 9.26 4.74
CA VAL A 176 12.94 7.97 4.05
C VAL A 176 12.04 6.99 4.79
N ASP A 177 11.15 6.33 4.06
CA ASP A 177 10.32 5.27 4.63
C ASP A 177 11.19 4.09 5.05
N THR A 178 10.90 3.52 6.22
CA THR A 178 11.58 2.33 6.73
C THR A 178 10.58 1.19 6.93
N LEU A 179 11.00 -0.02 6.58
CA LEU A 179 10.26 -1.24 6.88
C LEU A 179 10.75 -1.80 8.22
N GLU A 180 9.86 -1.98 9.17
CA GLU A 180 10.18 -2.60 10.46
C GLU A 180 9.44 -3.93 10.61
N ALA A 181 10.11 -4.92 11.20
CA ALA A 181 9.53 -6.22 11.50
C ALA A 181 9.44 -6.44 13.02
N PHE A 182 8.37 -7.10 13.45
CA PHE A 182 8.17 -7.56 14.82
C PHE A 182 8.10 -9.08 14.78
N VAL A 183 9.06 -9.75 15.38
CA VAL A 183 9.22 -11.21 15.29
C VAL A 183 9.08 -11.86 16.65
N VAL A 184 8.36 -12.98 16.70
CA VAL A 184 8.18 -13.80 17.89
C VAL A 184 9.04 -15.04 17.75
N PRO A 185 10.03 -15.26 18.64
CA PRO A 185 10.83 -16.47 18.63
C PRO A 185 10.04 -17.64 19.23
N ALA A 186 10.35 -18.87 18.80
CA ALA A 186 9.74 -20.10 19.31
C ALA A 186 10.02 -20.31 20.80
N GLU A 187 11.21 -19.93 21.22
CA GLU A 187 11.69 -19.99 22.60
C GLU A 187 12.38 -18.66 22.95
N PRO A 188 12.45 -18.26 24.23
CA PRO A 188 13.19 -17.08 24.65
C PRO A 188 14.63 -17.14 24.13
N TRP A 189 15.03 -16.11 23.37
CA TRP A 189 16.39 -16.01 22.85
C TRP A 189 17.26 -15.17 23.80
N PRO A 190 18.46 -15.64 24.21
CA PRO A 190 19.30 -14.91 25.16
C PRO A 190 19.70 -13.50 24.69
N ASP A 191 20.02 -13.36 23.40
CA ASP A 191 20.35 -12.09 22.77
C ASP A 191 19.36 -11.75 21.64
N ALA A 192 18.47 -10.80 21.90
CA ALA A 192 17.50 -10.32 20.93
C ALA A 192 18.17 -9.70 19.68
N ARG A 193 19.35 -9.10 19.81
CA ARG A 193 20.07 -8.51 18.68
C ARG A 193 20.61 -9.58 17.76
N GLU A 194 21.21 -10.63 18.31
CA GLU A 194 21.69 -11.77 17.53
C GLU A 194 20.54 -12.44 16.75
N PHE A 195 19.38 -12.61 17.38
CA PHE A 195 18.19 -13.16 16.72
C PHE A 195 17.70 -12.24 15.59
N ALA A 196 17.62 -10.93 15.84
CA ALA A 196 17.25 -9.93 14.84
C ALA A 196 18.21 -9.94 13.63
N ASP A 197 19.52 -10.01 13.85
CA ASP A 197 20.52 -10.08 12.79
C ASP A 197 20.40 -11.35 11.96
N ARG A 198 20.15 -12.50 12.60
CA ARG A 198 19.88 -13.76 11.88
C ARG A 198 18.66 -13.65 10.98
N VAL A 199 17.58 -13.04 11.46
CA VAL A 199 16.37 -12.81 10.64
C VAL A 199 16.71 -11.94 9.43
N ARG A 200 17.41 -10.82 9.64
CA ARG A 200 17.81 -9.92 8.53
C ARG A 200 18.68 -10.62 7.49
N ILE A 201 19.69 -11.38 7.93
CA ILE A 201 20.59 -12.13 7.04
C ILE A 201 19.78 -13.16 6.21
N SER A 202 18.89 -13.89 6.86
CA SER A 202 18.07 -14.91 6.20
C SER A 202 17.13 -14.30 5.16
N LEU A 203 16.48 -13.17 5.49
CA LEU A 203 15.63 -12.43 4.55
C LEU A 203 16.44 -11.85 3.38
N GLY A 204 17.63 -11.30 3.65
CA GLY A 204 18.50 -10.74 2.61
C GLY A 204 19.05 -11.75 1.60
N ALA A 205 19.00 -13.05 1.91
CA ALA A 205 19.37 -14.11 0.97
C ALA A 205 18.27 -14.42 -0.06
N VAL A 206 17.01 -14.05 0.20
CA VAL A 206 15.85 -14.44 -0.63
C VAL A 206 15.00 -13.26 -1.10
N LEU A 207 15.09 -12.10 -0.43
CA LEU A 207 14.37 -10.89 -0.77
C LEU A 207 15.27 -9.85 -1.43
N PRO A 208 14.73 -9.01 -2.32
CA PRO A 208 15.38 -7.75 -2.71
C PRO A 208 15.75 -6.92 -1.47
N SER A 209 16.89 -6.22 -1.52
CA SER A 209 17.42 -5.46 -0.37
C SER A 209 16.44 -4.42 0.18
N VAL A 210 15.59 -3.82 -0.66
CA VAL A 210 14.55 -2.85 -0.27
C VAL A 210 13.42 -3.46 0.56
N LEU A 211 13.26 -4.79 0.53
CA LEU A 211 12.24 -5.52 1.30
C LEU A 211 12.83 -6.19 2.56
N VAL A 212 14.12 -6.04 2.80
CA VAL A 212 14.75 -6.47 4.06
C VAL A 212 14.43 -5.41 5.12
N PRO A 213 13.82 -5.77 6.27
CA PRO A 213 13.46 -4.80 7.30
C PRO A 213 14.66 -4.00 7.79
N ASN A 214 14.52 -2.68 7.84
CA ASN A 214 15.49 -1.73 8.41
C ASN A 214 15.70 -1.96 9.90
N GLU A 215 14.67 -2.38 10.63
CA GLU A 215 14.72 -2.74 12.05
C GLU A 215 13.95 -4.04 12.29
N VAL A 216 14.45 -4.88 13.19
CA VAL A 216 13.79 -6.12 13.61
C VAL A 216 13.65 -6.11 15.13
N HIS A 217 12.42 -6.02 15.61
CA HIS A 217 12.04 -6.02 17.01
C HIS A 217 11.68 -7.44 17.44
N VAL A 218 12.46 -8.01 18.36
CA VAL A 218 12.12 -9.31 18.96
C VAL A 218 11.11 -9.07 20.09
N VAL A 219 9.93 -9.66 19.98
CA VAL A 219 8.83 -9.48 20.93
C VAL A 219 8.34 -10.84 21.44
N ALA A 220 7.90 -10.87 22.70
CA ALA A 220 7.39 -12.11 23.29
C ALA A 220 6.08 -12.59 22.66
N ARG A 221 5.25 -11.67 22.15
CA ARG A 221 4.03 -11.95 21.40
C ARG A 221 3.60 -10.73 20.59
N LEU A 222 2.84 -10.98 19.53
CA LEU A 222 2.11 -9.94 18.81
C LEU A 222 0.75 -9.73 19.48
N LEU A 223 0.33 -8.47 19.59
CA LEU A 223 -1.04 -8.15 19.94
C LEU A 223 -1.93 -8.26 18.70
N VAL A 224 -3.22 -8.52 18.91
CA VAL A 224 -4.22 -8.61 17.85
C VAL A 224 -5.38 -7.66 18.12
N ASP A 225 -6.01 -7.16 17.05
CA ASP A 225 -7.23 -6.36 17.11
C ASP A 225 -8.47 -7.22 17.40
N ALA A 226 -9.64 -6.58 17.47
CA ALA A 226 -10.92 -7.25 17.73
C ALA A 226 -11.29 -8.32 16.69
N ASN A 227 -10.67 -8.29 15.51
CA ASN A 227 -10.89 -9.24 14.41
C ASN A 227 -9.79 -10.31 14.35
N GLY A 228 -8.87 -10.35 15.31
CA GLY A 228 -7.76 -11.29 15.34
C GLY A 228 -6.62 -10.95 14.38
N LYS A 229 -6.62 -9.76 13.75
CA LYS A 229 -5.51 -9.29 12.93
C LYS A 229 -4.39 -8.75 13.81
N ARG A 230 -3.14 -8.90 13.39
CA ARG A 230 -1.97 -8.41 14.13
C ARG A 230 -2.00 -6.89 14.24
N ASP A 231 -2.08 -6.37 15.47
CA ASP A 231 -2.06 -4.94 15.76
C ASP A 231 -0.61 -4.51 16.07
N VAL A 232 0.08 -4.09 15.02
CA VAL A 232 1.48 -3.64 15.12
C VAL A 232 1.60 -2.39 15.98
N ARG A 233 0.61 -1.48 15.91
CA ARG A 233 0.61 -0.25 16.72
C ARG A 233 0.50 -0.57 18.21
N ALA A 234 -0.42 -1.45 18.58
CA ALA A 234 -0.54 -1.90 19.97
C ALA A 234 0.71 -2.65 20.42
N THR A 235 1.26 -3.53 19.57
CA THR A 235 2.50 -4.26 19.86
C THR A 235 3.67 -3.30 20.13
N ARG A 236 3.87 -2.30 19.26
CA ARG A 236 4.90 -1.27 19.42
C ARG A 236 4.72 -0.46 20.70
N ARG A 237 3.49 -0.01 21.00
CA ARG A 237 3.19 0.71 22.25
C ARG A 237 3.57 -0.13 23.47
N ARG A 238 3.19 -1.41 23.48
CA ARG A 238 3.51 -2.32 24.57
C ARG A 238 5.03 -2.53 24.73
N LEU A 239 5.75 -2.68 23.61
CA LEU A 239 7.21 -2.77 23.63
C LEU A 239 7.84 -1.52 24.25
N ALA A 240 7.37 -0.32 23.86
CA ALA A 240 7.86 0.94 24.40
C ALA A 240 7.56 1.12 25.90
N GLU A 241 6.41 0.65 26.39
CA GLU A 241 6.08 0.65 27.82
C GLU A 241 7.02 -0.22 28.64
N LEU A 242 7.34 -1.42 28.14
CA LEU A 242 8.25 -2.35 28.81
C LEU A 242 9.70 -1.86 28.83
N ALA A 243 10.08 -1.03 27.86
CA ALA A 243 11.42 -0.44 27.78
C ALA A 243 11.61 0.77 28.71
N ARG A 244 10.55 1.31 29.31
CA ARG A 244 10.68 2.42 30.28
C ARG A 244 11.21 1.87 31.62
N PRO A 245 12.27 2.45 32.19
CA PRO A 245 12.71 2.06 33.52
C PRO A 245 11.58 2.32 34.53
N SER A 246 11.31 1.33 35.39
CA SER A 246 10.42 1.49 36.53
C SER A 246 10.86 2.71 37.33
N ARG A 247 9.95 3.69 37.50
CA ARG A 247 10.19 4.86 38.34
C ARG A 247 10.35 4.48 39.80
#